data_AF-C4IGT8-F1
#
_entry.id   AF-C4IGT8-F1
#
_cell.length_a   1.000
_cell.length_b   1.000
_cell.length_c   1.000
_cell.angle_alpha   90.00
_cell.angle_beta   90.00
_cell.angle_gamma   90.00
#
_symmetry.space_group_name_H-M   'P 1'
#
loop_
_entity.id
_entity.type
_entity.pdbx_description
1 polymer ?
#
loop_
_entity_poly.entity_id
_entity_poly.type
_entity_poly.pdbx_seq_one_letter_code
_entity_poly.pdbx_strand_id
1 'polypeptide(L)'
;MDGVQVMGFQKEYPSVNLKMQKETPKFYDYAILNLHAFETEHGFKVKKIGKTTRKGTKVTYEAFKSQEDSEEYRKFLINKVKEFNEKWKSDVKVE
;
A
#
# COMPACT_ATOMS: atom_id res chain seq x y z
N MET A 1 -18.20 -27.84 -1.23
CA MET A 1 -16.93 -27.39 -0.65
C MET A 1 -17.21 -26.04 -0.04
N ASP A 2 -17.33 -25.97 1.28
CA ASP A 2 -17.43 -24.69 1.97
C ASP A 2 -16.10 -23.95 1.78
N GLY A 3 -16.13 -22.89 0.98
CA GLY A 3 -14.93 -22.17 0.56
C GLY A 3 -14.32 -21.40 1.71
N VAL A 4 -13.01 -21.55 1.92
CA VAL A 4 -12.27 -20.70 2.85
C VAL A 4 -12.11 -19.32 2.20
N GLN A 5 -12.81 -18.31 2.74
CA GLN A 5 -12.63 -16.91 2.35
C GLN A 5 -11.59 -16.23 3.24
N VAL A 6 -10.51 -15.73 2.64
CA VAL A 6 -9.49 -14.97 3.37
C VAL A 6 -9.99 -13.54 3.59
N MET A 7 -10.30 -13.18 4.82
CA MET A 7 -10.83 -11.85 5.18
C MET A 7 -9.73 -10.78 5.36
N GLY A 8 -8.49 -11.22 5.56
CA GLY A 8 -7.34 -10.34 5.75
C GLY A 8 -6.10 -11.12 6.14
N PHE A 9 -4.96 -10.47 5.99
CA PHE A 9 -3.66 -11.07 6.29
C PHE A 9 -2.65 -10.00 6.66
N GLN A 10 -1.48 -10.44 7.11
CA GLN A 10 -0.37 -9.55 7.44
C GLN A 10 0.88 -10.00 6.69
N LYS A 11 1.57 -9.04 6.09
CA LYS A 11 2.80 -9.27 5.31
C LYS A 11 3.89 -8.34 5.82
N GLU A 12 5.11 -8.86 5.91
CA GLU A 12 6.28 -8.08 6.28
C GLU A 12 7.11 -7.79 5.03
N TYR A 13 7.59 -6.56 4.92
CA TYR A 13 8.39 -6.08 3.80
C TYR A 13 9.76 -5.64 4.34
N PRO A 14 10.74 -6.56 4.43
CA PRO A 14 12.06 -6.26 4.98
C PRO A 14 12.84 -5.19 4.21
N SER A 15 12.58 -5.07 2.90
CA SER A 15 13.20 -4.08 2.02
C SER A 15 12.68 -2.66 2.27
N VAL A 16 11.43 -2.52 2.72
CA VAL A 16 10.83 -1.24 3.09
C VAL A 16 11.18 -0.97 4.56
N ASN A 17 12.34 -0.36 4.80
CA ASN A 17 12.90 -0.22 6.14
C ASN A 17 13.46 1.20 6.40
N LEU A 18 13.95 1.43 7.63
CA LEU A 18 14.51 2.73 8.03
C LEU A 18 15.72 3.16 7.20
N LYS A 19 16.49 2.22 6.63
CA LYS A 19 17.62 2.55 5.76
C LYS A 19 17.09 3.18 4.47
N MET A 20 16.14 2.51 3.82
CA MET A 20 15.48 3.01 2.61
C MET A 20 14.81 4.37 2.85
N GLN A 21 14.12 4.53 3.98
CA GLN A 21 13.45 5.78 4.35
C GLN A 21 14.42 6.96 4.46
N LYS A 22 15.65 6.72 4.95
CA LYS A 22 16.65 7.76 5.17
C LYS A 22 17.50 8.03 3.94
N GLU A 23 17.97 6.98 3.28
CA GLU A 23 18.94 7.08 2.18
C GLU A 23 18.24 7.36 0.84
N THR A 24 17.03 6.83 0.66
CA THR A 24 16.28 6.92 -0.60
C THR A 24 14.81 7.29 -0.34
N PRO A 25 14.54 8.46 0.25
CA PRO A 25 13.19 8.82 0.72
C PRO A 25 12.13 8.83 -0.39
N LYS A 26 12.49 9.23 -1.62
CA LYS A 26 11.58 9.16 -2.78
C LYS A 26 11.17 7.72 -3.09
N PHE A 27 12.14 6.80 -3.14
CA PHE A 27 11.86 5.40 -3.39
C PHE A 27 11.08 4.76 -2.24
N TYR A 28 11.34 5.17 -1.00
CA TYR A 28 10.58 4.72 0.15
C TYR A 28 9.10 5.14 0.05
N ASP A 29 8.83 6.41 -0.24
CA ASP A 29 7.45 6.89 -0.44
C ASP A 29 6.75 6.18 -1.60
N TYR A 30 7.49 5.93 -2.70
CA TYR A 30 6.99 5.16 -3.83
C TYR A 30 6.68 3.70 -3.43
N ALA A 31 7.51 3.08 -2.60
CA ALA A 31 7.25 1.75 -2.08
C ALA A 31 6.00 1.73 -1.20
N ILE A 32 5.80 2.72 -0.32
CA ILE A 32 4.57 2.83 0.47
C ILE A 32 3.34 2.95 -0.43
N LEU A 33 3.41 3.77 -1.49
CA LEU A 33 2.35 3.86 -2.49
C LEU A 33 2.10 2.51 -3.18
N ASN A 34 3.15 1.80 -3.59
CA ASN A 34 3.04 0.49 -4.20
C ASN A 34 2.41 -0.54 -3.26
N LEU A 35 2.74 -0.52 -1.95
CA LEU A 35 2.12 -1.40 -0.95
C LEU A 35 0.60 -1.22 -0.86
N HIS A 36 0.11 0.00 -1.10
CA HIS A 36 -1.31 0.28 -1.18
C HIS A 36 -1.95 -0.25 -2.47
N ALA A 37 -1.24 -0.23 -3.60
CA ALA A 37 -1.76 -0.64 -4.90
C ALA A 37 -1.65 -2.16 -5.15
N PHE A 38 -0.58 -2.81 -4.71
CA PHE A 38 -0.20 -4.16 -5.15
C PHE A 38 -1.24 -5.25 -4.85
N GLU A 39 -1.86 -5.21 -3.66
CA GLU A 39 -2.82 -6.25 -3.26
C GLU A 39 -4.26 -5.95 -3.72
N THR A 40 -4.52 -4.81 -4.39
CA THR A 40 -5.88 -4.49 -4.89
C THR A 40 -6.30 -5.40 -6.03
N GLU A 41 -5.36 -5.85 -6.86
CA GLU A 41 -5.57 -6.86 -7.91
C GLU A 41 -6.04 -8.22 -7.33
N HIS A 42 -5.72 -8.46 -6.05
CA HIS A 42 -6.11 -9.66 -5.32
C HIS A 42 -7.37 -9.45 -4.46
N GLY A 43 -8.02 -8.28 -4.56
CA GLY A 43 -9.23 -7.97 -3.80
C GLY A 43 -8.98 -7.49 -2.38
N PHE A 44 -7.78 -7.01 -2.06
CA PHE A 44 -7.42 -6.52 -0.73
C PHE A 44 -7.02 -5.05 -0.74
N LYS A 45 -7.27 -4.39 0.39
CA LYS A 45 -6.76 -3.06 0.69
C LYS A 45 -5.88 -3.06 1.92
N VAL A 46 -4.96 -2.11 2.01
CA VAL A 46 -4.22 -1.86 3.24
C VAL A 46 -5.18 -1.33 4.29
N LYS A 47 -5.28 -2.06 5.40
CA LYS A 47 -5.93 -1.64 6.64
C LYS A 47 -5.00 -0.79 7.50
N LYS A 48 -3.74 -1.21 7.61
CA LYS A 48 -2.75 -0.57 8.48
C LYS A 48 -1.34 -0.78 7.97
N ILE A 49 -0.55 0.29 7.94
CA ILE A 49 0.90 0.23 7.82
C ILE A 49 1.48 0.42 9.23
N GLY A 50 2.25 -0.56 9.68
CA GLY A 50 2.97 -0.49 10.95
C GLY A 50 4.14 0.50 10.89
N LYS A 51 4.69 0.83 12.06
CA LYS A 51 5.89 1.67 12.14
C LYS A 51 7.05 1.00 11.41
N THR A 52 7.68 1.73 10.49
CA THR A 52 8.90 1.31 9.81
C THR A 52 10.05 1.17 10.80
N THR A 53 10.71 0.01 10.76
CA THR A 53 11.87 -0.29 11.62
C THR A 53 13.09 -0.63 10.78
N ARG A 54 14.21 -0.95 11.44
CA ARG A 54 15.41 -1.46 10.74
C ARG A 54 15.16 -2.84 10.09
N LYS A 55 14.19 -3.61 10.60
CA LYS A 55 13.87 -4.96 10.11
C LYS A 55 12.91 -4.96 8.91
N GLY A 56 12.21 -3.85 8.68
CA GLY A 56 11.18 -3.75 7.66
C GLY A 56 9.94 -3.00 8.13
N THR A 57 8.94 -3.05 7.26
CA THR A 57 7.60 -2.51 7.48
C THR A 57 6.59 -3.64 7.40
N LYS A 58 5.72 -3.70 8.40
CA LYS A 58 4.65 -4.69 8.49
C LYS A 58 3.34 -4.05 8.04
N VAL A 59 2.63 -4.70 7.14
CA VAL A 59 1.37 -4.21 6.59
C VAL A 59 0.27 -5.23 6.86
N THR A 60 -0.89 -4.73 7.29
CA THR A 60 -2.11 -5.50 7.45
C THR A 60 -3.05 -5.16 6.31
N TYR A 61 -3.52 -6.20 5.62
CA TYR A 61 -4.47 -6.14 4.54
C TYR A 61 -5.82 -6.69 4.99
N GLU A 62 -6.91 -6.15 4.44
CA GLU A 62 -8.26 -6.69 4.59
C GLU A 62 -8.95 -6.75 3.23
N ALA A 63 -9.82 -7.74 3.04
CA ALA A 63 -10.56 -7.89 1.80
C ALA A 63 -11.51 -6.71 1.59
N PHE A 64 -11.73 -6.31 0.34
CA PHE A 64 -12.80 -5.39 0.00
C PHE A 64 -14.15 -5.98 0.39
N LYS A 65 -15.00 -5.16 1.00
CA LYS A 65 -16.32 -5.62 1.47
C LYS A 65 -17.41 -5.51 0.40
N SER A 66 -17.20 -4.63 -0.58
CA SER A 66 -18.12 -4.41 -1.69
C SER A 66 -17.40 -3.70 -2.84
N GLN A 67 -18.11 -3.49 -3.95
CA GLN A 67 -17.64 -2.70 -5.08
C GLN A 67 -17.42 -1.24 -4.66
N GLU A 68 -18.31 -0.67 -3.86
CA GLU A 68 -18.19 0.71 -3.38
C GLU A 68 -16.93 0.89 -2.53
N ASP A 69 -16.60 -0.09 -1.68
CA ASP A 69 -15.38 -0.09 -0.87
C ASP A 69 -14.11 -0.07 -1.74
N SER A 70 -14.12 -0.83 -2.84
CA SER A 70 -13.04 -0.82 -3.83
C SER A 70 -12.91 0.52 -4.54
N GLU A 71 -14.03 1.13 -4.93
CA GLU A 71 -14.05 2.44 -5.60
C GLU A 71 -13.59 3.58 -4.70
N GLU A 72 -13.99 3.57 -3.43
CA GLU A 72 -13.48 4.51 -2.43
C GLU A 72 -11.98 4.38 -2.25
N TYR A 73 -11.49 3.14 -2.20
CA TYR A 73 -10.06 2.89 -2.10
C TYR A 73 -9.28 3.33 -3.34
N ARG A 74 -9.87 3.17 -4.53
CA ARG A 74 -9.30 3.71 -5.78
C ARG A 74 -9.16 5.24 -5.73
N LYS A 75 -10.19 5.95 -5.23
CA LYS A 75 -10.12 7.41 -5.04
C LYS A 75 -9.02 7.78 -4.04
N PHE A 76 -8.88 7.03 -2.96
CA PHE A 76 -7.78 7.19 -2.00
C PHE A 76 -6.40 7.02 -2.67
N LEU A 77 -6.21 5.98 -3.50
CA LEU A 77 -4.98 5.75 -4.25
C LEU A 77 -4.65 6.90 -5.20
N ILE A 78 -5.64 7.40 -5.95
CA ILE A 78 -5.47 8.55 -6.85
C ILE A 78 -4.98 9.78 -6.07
N ASN A 79 -5.54 10.04 -4.89
CA ASN A 79 -5.09 11.16 -4.05
C ASN A 79 -3.68 10.94 -3.52
N LYS A 80 -3.31 9.72 -3.12
CA LYS A 80 -1.94 9.39 -2.70
C LYS A 80 -0.92 9.59 -3.83
N VAL A 81 -1.29 9.25 -5.07
CA VAL A 81 -0.43 9.51 -6.24
C VAL A 81 -0.26 11.00 -6.50
N LYS A 82 -1.33 11.80 -6.38
CA LYS A 82 -1.24 13.26 -6.48
C LYS A 82 -0.29 13.85 -5.43
N GLU A 83 -0.46 13.47 -4.17
CA GLU A 83 0.43 13.87 -3.07
C GLU A 83 1.89 13.50 -3.35
N PHE A 84 2.14 12.28 -3.85
CA PHE A 84 3.48 11.83 -4.22
C PHE A 84 4.09 12.67 -5.35
N ASN A 85 3.32 12.90 -6.42
CA ASN A 85 3.76 13.66 -7.59
C ASN A 85 4.05 15.12 -7.23
N GLU A 86 3.22 15.74 -6.40
CA GLU A 86 3.43 17.10 -5.91
C GLU A 86 4.70 17.23 -5.05
N LYS A 87 4.90 16.29 -4.13
CA LYS A 87 6.06 16.23 -3.22
C LYS A 87 7.37 16.01 -3.98
N TRP A 88 7.37 15.07 -4.93
CA TRP A 88 8.59 14.60 -5.60
C TRP A 88 8.78 15.12 -7.03
N LYS A 89 7.93 16.04 -7.48
CA LYS A 89 7.88 16.57 -8.86
C LYS A 89 7.96 15.44 -9.88
N SER A 90 7.05 14.48 -9.75
CA SER A 90 6.98 13.24 -10.53
C SER A 90 5.66 13.16 -11.32
N ASP A 91 5.52 12.21 -12.24
CA ASP A 91 4.31 12.02 -13.06
C ASP A 91 3.67 10.62 -12.93
N VAL A 92 3.87 9.95 -11.78
CA VAL A 92 3.34 8.59 -11.55
C VAL A 92 1.84 8.56 -11.86
N LYS A 93 1.40 7.51 -12.56
CA LYS A 93 -0.01 7.31 -12.94
C LYS A 93 -0.61 6.14 -12.17
N VAL A 94 -1.91 6.22 -11.93
CA VAL A 94 -2.73 5.09 -11.49
C VAL A 94 -3.39 4.54 -12.75
N GLU A 95 -3.09 3.30 -13.11
CA GLU A 95 -3.79 2.58 -14.19
C GLU A 95 -5.10 1.97 -13.66
#